data_AF-A0A182SNT4-F1
#
_entry.id   AF-A0A182SNT4-F1
#
_cell.length_a   1.000
_cell.length_b   1.000
_cell.length_c   1.000
_cell.angle_alpha   90.00
_cell.angle_beta   90.00
_cell.angle_gamma   90.00
#
_symmetry.space_group_name_H-M   'P 1'
#
loop_
_entity.id
_entity.type
_entity.pdbx_description
1 polymer ?
#
loop_
_entity_poly.entity_id
_entity_poly.type
_entity_poly.pdbx_seq_one_letter_code
_entity_poly.pdbx_strand_id
1 'polypeptide(L)'
;MVNGEFKCLGSTQHLKNKFSKGFLLTVKVARGSSDAQQKRVAGVKDFVMSRFTGAVLKEEYEDSLTFHIPVSDLKWSQMFGLMESSKETLEIEDYALGQTSLEQVFLFFTKYQRVTE
;
A
#
# COMPACT_ATOMS: atom_id res chain seq x y z
N MET A 1 1.82 -7.17 -22.16
CA MET A 1 1.44 -8.30 -23.05
C MET A 1 1.30 -9.53 -22.18
N VAL A 2 0.32 -10.40 -22.45
CA VAL A 2 0.11 -11.66 -21.71
C VAL A 2 -0.34 -12.71 -22.72
N ASN A 3 0.25 -13.91 -22.70
CA ASN A 3 -0.01 -14.98 -23.67
C ASN A 3 0.09 -14.51 -25.16
N GLY A 4 1.06 -13.65 -25.49
CA GLY A 4 1.24 -13.13 -26.85
C GLY A 4 0.24 -12.05 -27.29
N GLU A 5 -0.70 -11.63 -26.42
CA GLU A 5 -1.70 -10.61 -26.75
C GLU A 5 -1.42 -9.27 -26.03
N PHE A 6 -1.64 -8.17 -26.76
CA PHE A 6 -1.67 -6.83 -26.15
C PHE A 6 -2.90 -6.68 -25.25
N LYS A 7 -2.67 -6.48 -23.94
CA LYS A 7 -3.75 -6.29 -22.95
C LYS A 7 -4.03 -4.82 -22.63
N CYS A 8 -3.05 -3.94 -22.80
CA CYS A 8 -3.18 -2.50 -22.53
C CYS A 8 -2.13 -1.68 -23.30
N LEU A 9 -2.46 -0.43 -23.63
CA LEU A 9 -1.58 0.55 -24.27
C LEU A 9 -1.91 1.95 -23.70
N GLY A 10 -0.89 2.79 -23.52
CA GLY A 10 -1.05 4.16 -23.04
C GLY A 10 0.16 4.65 -22.25
N SER A 11 0.12 5.90 -21.77
CA SER A 11 1.15 6.43 -20.87
C SER A 11 1.17 5.69 -19.53
N THR A 12 2.29 5.78 -18.80
CA THR A 12 2.43 5.17 -17.48
C THR A 12 1.33 5.62 -16.53
N GLN A 13 0.98 6.91 -16.52
CA GLN A 13 -0.10 7.44 -15.68
C GLN A 13 -1.47 6.93 -16.12
N HIS A 14 -1.73 6.83 -17.43
CA HIS A 14 -2.99 6.27 -17.93
C HIS A 14 -3.17 4.83 -17.46
N LEU A 15 -2.13 4.00 -17.60
CA LEU A 15 -2.16 2.61 -17.17
C LEU A 15 -2.32 2.49 -15.66
N LYS A 16 -1.63 3.32 -14.89
CA LYS A 16 -1.79 3.37 -13.43
C LYS A 16 -3.21 3.71 -13.02
N ASN A 17 -3.80 4.76 -13.61
CA ASN A 17 -5.17 5.16 -13.29
C ASN A 17 -6.21 4.10 -13.72
N LYS A 18 -5.99 3.43 -14.84
CA LYS A 18 -6.95 2.47 -15.41
C LYS A 18 -6.90 1.10 -14.72
N PHE A 19 -5.70 0.62 -14.35
CA PHE A 19 -5.47 -0.76 -13.91
C PHE A 19 -4.87 -0.86 -12.50
N SER A 20 -4.22 0.19 -12.01
CA SER A 20 -3.65 0.28 -10.66
C SER A 20 -4.61 1.07 -9.76
N LYS A 21 -5.78 0.47 -9.51
CA LYS A 21 -6.74 1.02 -8.56
C LYS A 21 -6.23 0.80 -7.15
N GLY A 22 -6.11 1.88 -6.39
CA GLY A 22 -5.71 1.87 -4.99
C GLY A 22 -4.44 2.66 -4.70
N PHE A 23 -4.08 2.66 -3.42
CA PHE A 23 -2.93 3.37 -2.88
C PHE A 23 -2.05 2.39 -2.10
N LEU A 24 -0.76 2.69 -2.07
CA LEU A 24 0.21 2.07 -1.20
C LEU A 24 0.49 3.02 -0.05
N LEU A 25 0.34 2.51 1.17
CA LEU A 25 0.73 3.19 2.39
C LEU A 25 1.88 2.40 3.01
N THR A 26 3.06 3.01 3.07
CA THR A 26 4.21 2.46 3.79
C THR A 26 4.39 3.25 5.07
N VAL A 27 4.49 2.57 6.21
CA VAL A 27 4.65 3.17 7.53
C VAL A 27 5.88 2.57 8.18
N LYS A 28 6.77 3.44 8.66
CA LYS A 28 7.95 3.05 9.42
C LYS A 28 7.78 3.47 10.87
N VAL A 29 7.87 2.52 11.80
CA VAL A 29 7.77 2.78 13.23
C VAL A 29 9.14 3.04 13.83
N ALA A 30 9.20 3.82 14.91
CA ALA A 30 10.46 4.02 15.63
C ALA A 30 11.02 2.67 16.14
N ARG A 31 12.33 2.49 16.01
CA ARG A 31 13.05 1.32 16.54
C ARG A 31 13.19 1.41 18.07
N GLY A 32 13.14 0.28 18.76
CA GLY A 32 13.28 0.23 20.22
C GLY A 32 13.48 -1.20 20.71
N SER A 33 13.18 -1.46 21.99
CA SER A 33 13.15 -2.83 22.48
C SER A 33 12.11 -3.67 21.72
N SER A 34 12.38 -4.97 21.58
CA SER A 34 11.52 -5.88 20.79
C SER A 34 10.05 -5.82 21.22
N ASP A 35 9.77 -5.76 22.52
CA ASP A 35 8.40 -5.66 23.04
C ASP A 35 7.72 -4.34 22.72
N ALA A 36 8.45 -3.22 22.80
CA ALA A 36 7.90 -1.89 22.49
C ALA A 36 7.64 -1.74 21.00
N GLN A 37 8.55 -2.25 20.16
CA GLN A 37 8.38 -2.26 18.71
C GLN A 37 7.18 -3.11 18.30
N GLN A 38 7.01 -4.31 18.87
CA GLN A 38 5.87 -5.17 18.56
C GLN A 38 4.53 -4.49 18.91
N LYS A 39 4.46 -3.77 20.04
CA LYS A 39 3.29 -2.99 20.42
C LYS A 39 2.98 -1.84 19.45
N ARG A 40 4.01 -1.09 19.01
CA ARG A 40 3.84 -0.03 18.00
C ARG A 40 3.34 -0.58 16.68
N VAL A 41 3.96 -1.66 16.19
CA VAL A 41 3.55 -2.34 14.95
C VAL A 41 2.08 -2.77 15.02
N ALA A 42 1.66 -3.36 16.14
CA ALA A 42 0.26 -3.75 16.34
C ALA A 42 -0.67 -2.52 16.33
N GLY A 43 -0.31 -1.45 17.04
CA GLY A 43 -1.09 -0.21 17.07
C GLY A 43 -1.26 0.44 15.69
N VAL A 44 -0.20 0.45 14.88
CA VAL A 44 -0.26 0.95 13.49
C VAL A 44 -1.16 0.07 12.63
N LYS A 45 -1.07 -1.26 12.75
CA LYS A 45 -1.94 -2.17 12.01
C LYS A 45 -3.42 -1.91 12.34
N ASP A 46 -3.77 -1.83 13.62
CA ASP A 46 -5.14 -1.58 14.04
C ASP A 46 -5.64 -0.20 13.58
N PHE A 47 -4.79 0.82 13.64
CA PHE A 47 -5.10 2.15 13.12
C PHE A 47 -5.39 2.12 11.62
N VAL A 48 -4.51 1.52 10.83
CA VAL A 48 -4.66 1.47 9.37
C VAL A 48 -5.91 0.67 8.99
N MET A 49 -6.12 -0.50 9.61
CA MET A 49 -7.28 -1.34 9.34
C MET A 49 -8.61 -0.67 9.76
N SER A 50 -8.60 0.15 10.81
CA SER A 50 -9.80 0.88 11.24
C SER A 50 -10.11 2.12 10.41
N ARG A 51 -9.10 2.82 9.88
CA ARG A 51 -9.29 4.10 9.15
C ARG A 51 -9.39 3.95 7.64
N PHE A 52 -8.74 2.94 7.08
CA PHE A 52 -8.75 2.68 5.64
C PHE A 52 -9.53 1.40 5.35
N THR A 53 -10.79 1.55 4.94
CA THR A 53 -11.67 0.43 4.62
C THR A 53 -11.06 -0.46 3.54
N GLY A 54 -10.89 -1.75 3.85
CA GLY A 54 -10.32 -2.72 2.90
C GLY A 54 -8.82 -2.63 2.71
N ALA A 55 -8.08 -1.91 3.56
CA ALA A 55 -6.62 -1.95 3.57
C ALA A 55 -6.13 -3.39 3.83
N VAL A 56 -5.18 -3.85 3.01
CA VAL A 56 -4.58 -5.18 3.09
C VAL A 56 -3.08 -5.03 3.35
N LEU A 57 -2.58 -5.64 4.42
CA LEU A 57 -1.14 -5.73 4.66
C LEU A 57 -0.48 -6.58 3.56
N LYS A 58 0.50 -6.01 2.87
CA LYS A 58 1.25 -6.67 1.81
C LYS A 58 2.61 -7.14 2.28
N GLU A 59 3.31 -6.30 3.01
CA GLU A 59 4.65 -6.57 3.49
C GLU A 59 4.80 -6.07 4.91
N GLU A 60 5.49 -6.84 5.72
CA GLU A 60 5.89 -6.50 7.08
C GLU A 60 7.33 -6.95 7.24
N TYR A 61 8.22 -6.00 7.47
CA TYR A 61 9.65 -6.24 7.61
C TYR A 61 10.22 -5.36 8.70
N GLU A 62 10.64 -5.97 9.82
CA GLU A 62 11.17 -5.30 11.01
C GLU A 62 10.27 -4.16 11.55
N ASP A 63 10.59 -2.93 11.16
CA ASP A 63 9.95 -1.68 11.56
C ASP A 63 9.11 -1.05 10.43
N SER A 64 9.00 -1.71 9.28
CA SER A 64 8.30 -1.22 8.10
C SER A 64 7.08 -2.07 7.75
N LEU A 65 5.95 -1.40 7.52
CA LEU A 65 4.67 -1.99 7.16
C LEU A 65 4.19 -1.38 5.85
N THR A 66 3.89 -2.21 4.85
CA THR A 66 3.31 -1.76 3.58
C THR A 66 1.90 -2.30 3.42
N PHE A 67 0.95 -1.40 3.25
CA PHE A 67 -0.46 -1.67 3.05
C PHE A 67 -0.89 -1.30 1.64
N HIS A 68 -1.76 -2.11 1.06
CA HIS A 68 -2.48 -1.81 -0.17
C HIS A 68 -3.93 -1.45 0.14
N ILE A 69 -4.34 -0.24 -0.22
CA ILE A 69 -5.68 0.30 -0.02
C ILE A 69 -6.38 0.29 -1.38
N PRO A 70 -7.16 -0.75 -1.71
CA PRO A 70 -7.67 -0.99 -3.07
C PRO A 70 -8.68 0.07 -3.53
N VAL A 71 -9.47 0.60 -2.61
CA VAL A 71 -10.46 1.64 -2.85
C VAL A 71 -10.46 2.54 -1.62
N SER A 72 -10.41 3.85 -1.84
CA SER A 72 -10.55 4.84 -0.78
C SER A 72 -11.43 5.97 -1.29
N ASP A 73 -12.49 6.27 -0.55
CA ASP A 73 -13.31 7.47 -0.78
C ASP A 73 -12.59 8.74 -0.28
N LEU A 74 -11.44 8.58 0.38
CA LEU A 74 -10.66 9.67 0.94
C LEU A 74 -9.79 10.33 -0.13
N LYS A 75 -9.78 11.66 -0.13
CA LYS A 75 -8.82 12.44 -0.89
C LYS A 75 -7.42 12.27 -0.30
N TRP A 76 -6.39 12.46 -1.13
CA TRP A 76 -4.98 12.49 -0.69
C TRP A 76 -4.76 13.35 0.56
N SER A 77 -5.31 14.56 0.59
CA SER A 77 -5.18 15.46 1.74
C SER A 77 -5.75 14.89 3.04
N GLN A 78 -6.84 14.13 2.97
CA GLN A 78 -7.43 13.47 4.12
C GLN A 78 -6.59 12.28 4.57
N MET A 79 -6.05 11.50 3.62
CA MET A 79 -5.17 10.37 3.93
C MET A 79 -3.88 10.85 4.62
N PHE A 80 -3.22 11.87 4.06
CA PHE A 80 -2.06 12.50 4.69
C PHE A 80 -2.42 13.10 6.05
N GLY A 81 -3.54 13.83 6.16
CA GLY A 81 -3.98 14.40 7.44
C GLY A 81 -4.25 13.35 8.54
N LEU A 82 -4.85 12.21 8.20
CA LEU A 82 -5.07 11.11 9.14
C LEU A 82 -3.74 10.53 9.65
N MET A 83 -2.80 10.28 8.74
CA MET A 83 -1.48 9.76 9.08
C MET A 83 -0.71 10.76 9.96
N GLU A 84 -0.71 12.04 9.58
CA GLU A 84 -0.01 13.09 10.32
C GLU A 84 -0.58 13.25 11.74
N SER A 85 -1.90 13.28 11.88
CA SER A 85 -2.56 13.40 13.20
C SER A 85 -2.27 12.24 14.15
N SER A 86 -1.93 11.07 13.61
CA SER A 86 -1.68 9.86 14.40
C SER A 86 -0.18 9.56 14.53
N LYS A 87 0.68 10.36 13.89
CA LYS A 87 2.13 10.16 13.85
C LYS A 87 2.76 10.19 15.24
N GLU A 88 2.43 11.20 16.03
CA GLU A 88 2.94 11.34 17.40
C GLU A 88 2.36 10.27 18.33
N THR A 89 1.05 10.00 18.26
CA THR A 89 0.40 9.03 19.16
C THR A 89 0.84 7.59 18.93
N LEU A 90 1.17 7.23 17.69
CA LEU A 90 1.60 5.89 17.31
C LEU A 90 3.13 5.75 17.21
N GLU A 91 3.88 6.81 17.53
CA GLU A 91 5.35 6.86 17.43
C GLU A 91 5.86 6.41 16.04
N ILE A 92 5.21 6.92 14.99
CA ILE A 92 5.60 6.67 13.60
C ILE A 92 6.80 7.55 13.26
N GLU A 93 7.90 6.92 12.80
CA GLU A 93 9.10 7.62 12.37
C GLU A 93 8.84 8.34 11.04
N ASP A 94 8.31 7.62 10.06
CA ASP A 94 7.97 8.15 8.75
C ASP A 94 6.84 7.37 8.07
N TYR A 95 6.17 8.01 7.11
CA TYR A 95 5.18 7.34 6.26
C TYR A 95 5.23 7.88 4.82
N ALA A 96 4.90 7.00 3.88
CA ALA A 96 4.78 7.33 2.48
C ALA A 96 3.43 6.85 1.94
N LEU A 97 2.75 7.74 1.20
CA LEU A 97 1.56 7.41 0.42
C LEU A 97 1.91 7.51 -1.06
N GLY A 98 1.59 6.47 -1.82
CA GLY A 98 1.88 6.41 -3.26
C GLY A 98 0.77 5.72 -4.03
N GLN A 99 0.67 5.99 -5.34
CA GLN A 99 -0.09 5.13 -6.22
C GLN A 99 0.74 3.88 -6.53
N THR A 100 0.07 2.75 -6.74
CA THR A 100 0.70 1.50 -7.17
C THR A 100 1.55 1.70 -8.45
N SER A 101 2.69 1.03 -8.49
CA SER A 101 3.68 1.18 -9.56
C SER A 101 3.18 0.59 -10.90
N LEU A 102 3.89 0.90 -12.00
CA LEU A 102 3.63 0.26 -13.29
C LEU A 102 3.94 -1.24 -13.24
N GLU A 103 4.91 -1.63 -12.42
CA GLU A 103 5.19 -3.03 -12.13
C GLU A 103 3.98 -3.72 -11.49
N GLN A 104 3.28 -3.08 -10.56
CA GLN A 104 2.04 -3.65 -9.99
C GLN A 104 0.93 -3.79 -11.05
N VAL A 105 0.83 -2.85 -12.00
CA VAL A 105 -0.07 -3.01 -13.17
C VAL A 105 0.34 -4.23 -13.99
N PHE A 106 1.64 -4.40 -14.23
CA PHE A 106 2.16 -5.56 -14.95
C PHE A 106 1.87 -6.87 -14.21
N LEU A 107 2.19 -6.94 -12.92
CA LEU A 107 1.91 -8.09 -12.04
C LEU A 107 0.41 -8.41 -11.95
N PHE A 108 -0.46 -7.40 -12.03
CA PHE A 108 -1.90 -7.63 -12.14
C PHE A 108 -2.24 -8.41 -13.41
N PHE A 109 -1.62 -8.07 -14.55
CA PHE A 109 -1.87 -8.74 -15.81
C PHE A 109 -1.21 -10.13 -15.90
N THR A 110 -0.06 -10.36 -15.28
CA THR A 110 0.60 -11.69 -15.31
C THR A 110 -0.23 -12.78 -14.63
N LYS A 111 -1.18 -12.43 -13.75
CA LYS A 111 -2.14 -13.39 -13.17
C LYS A 111 -3.00 -14.12 -14.21
N TYR A 112 -3.15 -13.54 -15.41
CA TYR A 112 -3.88 -14.16 -16.53
C TYR A 112 -2.97 -14.96 -17.48
N GLN A 113 -1.68 -15.09 -17.17
CA GLN A 113 -0.77 -15.93 -17.92
C GLN A 113 -1.22 -17.40 -17.77
N ARG A 114 -1.38 -18.11 -18.90
CA ARG A 114 -1.67 -19.55 -18.84
C ARG A 114 -0.43 -20.26 -18.32
N VAL A 115 -0.60 -21.13 -17.34
CA VAL A 115 0.44 -22.09 -16.97
C VAL A 115 0.45 -23.13 -18.08
N THR A 116 1.50 -23.14 -18.89
CA THR A 116 1.75 -24.24 -19.82
C THR A 116 2.29 -25.39 -18.96
N GLU A 117 1.55 -26.50 -18.89
CA GLU A 117 2.03 -27.77 -18.34
C GLU A 117 3.18 -28.35 -19.19
#